data_AF-A0A098MFI5-F1
#
_entry.id   AF-A0A098MFI5-F1
#
_cell.length_a   1.000
_cell.length_b   1.000
_cell.length_c   1.000
_cell.angle_alpha   90.00
_cell.angle_beta   90.00
_cell.angle_gamma   90.00
#
_symmetry.space_group_name_H-M   'P 1'
#
loop_
_entity.id
_entity.type
_entity.pdbx_description
1 polymer ?
#
loop_
_entity_poly.entity_id
_entity_poly.type
_entity_poly.pdbx_seq_one_letter_code
_entity_poly.pdbx_strand_id
1 'polypeptide(L)' 'MEIKITDIQAVKYHRIVRLLNVKTGQERELIFGDSVSDVYVKSAAPRFWKQAVPIKIREGAINYV' A
#
# COMPACT_ATOMS: atom_id res chain seq x y z
N MET A 1 12.56 9.16 3.90
CA MET A 1 11.11 8.84 3.82
C MET A 1 11.01 7.36 4.17
N GLU A 2 10.23 7.00 5.21
CA GLU A 2 10.11 5.60 5.63
C GLU A 2 8.76 5.07 5.15
N ILE A 3 8.80 4.26 4.09
CA ILE A 3 7.63 3.63 3.49
C ILE A 3 7.64 2.15 3.86
N LYS A 4 6.54 1.67 4.43
CA LYS A 4 6.33 0.26 4.75
C LYS A 4 5.15 -0.27 3.97
N ILE A 5 5.19 -1.55 3.64
CA ILE A 5 4.00 -2.24 3.14
C ILE A 5 3.23 -2.73 4.36
N THR A 6 1.95 -2.36 4.44
CA THR A 6 1.06 -2.79 5.50
C THR A 6 0.28 -4.04 5.11
N ASP A 7 -0.03 -4.18 3.82
CA ASP A 7 -0.89 -5.26 3.35
C ASP A 7 -0.62 -5.58 1.87
N ILE A 8 -0.74 -6.87 1.52
CA ILE A 8 -0.67 -7.36 0.14
C ILE A 8 -1.83 -8.33 -0.06
N GLN A 9 -2.84 -7.92 -0.82
CA GLN A 9 -4.01 -8.73 -1.11
C GLN A 9 -3.95 -9.23 -2.54
N ALA A 10 -4.01 -10.55 -2.74
CA ALA A 10 -4.21 -11.12 -4.07
C ALA A 10 -5.69 -11.10 -4.44
N VAL A 11 -6.04 -10.47 -5.57
CA VAL A 11 -7.41 -10.34 -6.08
C VAL A 11 -7.46 -10.83 -7.52
N LYS A 12 -7.90 -12.08 -7.71
CA LYS A 12 -7.96 -12.78 -9.01
C LYS A 12 -6.65 -12.70 -9.81
N TYR A 13 -6.54 -11.75 -10.73
CA TYR A 13 -5.44 -11.57 -11.67
C TYR A 13 -4.53 -10.38 -11.34
N HIS A 14 -4.78 -9.72 -10.21
CA HIS A 14 -3.98 -8.59 -9.74
C HIS A 14 -3.77 -8.68 -8.23
N ARG A 15 -2.90 -7.83 -7.72
CA ARG A 15 -2.56 -7.72 -6.32
C ARG A 15 -2.71 -6.27 -5.90
N ILE A 16 -3.36 -6.03 -4.77
CA ILE A 16 -3.48 -4.71 -4.17
C ILE A 16 -2.44 -4.63 -3.06
N VAL A 17 -1.57 -3.64 -3.15
CA VAL A 17 -0.48 -3.42 -2.19
C VAL A 17 -0.74 -2.10 -1.50
N ARG A 18 -0.80 -2.13 -0.17
CA ARG A 18 -0.96 -0.94 0.66
C ARG A 18 0.39 -0.50 1.21
N LEU A 19 0.66 0.78 1.05
CA LEU A 19 1.87 1.46 1.46
C LEU A 19 1.51 2.48 2.54
N LEU A 20 2.25 2.47 3.64
CA LEU A 20 2.14 3.44 4.73
C LEU A 20 3.41 4.29 4.78
N ASN A 21 3.24 5.60 4.81
CA ASN A 21 4.30 6.52 5.19
C ASN A 21 4.29 6.67 6.71
N VAL A 22 5.28 6.04 7.36
CA VAL A 22 5.37 5.99 8.83
C VAL A 22 5.51 7.38 9.45
N LYS A 23 6.09 8.33 8.73
CA LYS A 23 6.30 9.69 9.24
C LYS A 23 5.03 10.54 9.21
N THR A 24 4.13 10.30 8.26
CA THR A 24 2.94 11.15 8.06
C THR A 24 1.62 10.42 8.36
N GLY A 25 1.66 9.11 8.60
CA GLY A 25 0.47 8.27 8.77
C GLY A 25 -0.35 8.11 7.49
N GLN A 26 0.13 8.62 6.35
CA GLN A 26 -0.62 8.54 5.09
C GLN A 26 -0.54 7.14 4.51
N GLU A 27 -1.67 6.65 4.03
CA GLU A 27 -1.76 5.39 3.31
C GLU A 27 -2.02 5.62 1.81
N ARG A 28 -1.40 4.79 0.99
CA ARG A 28 -1.58 4.75 -0.45
C ARG A 28 -1.72 3.31 -0.91
N GLU A 29 -2.42 3.08 -2.01
CA GLU A 29 -2.49 1.76 -2.64
C GLU A 29 -1.85 1.76 -4.01
N LEU A 30 -1.36 0.59 -4.40
CA LEU A 30 -0.92 0.30 -5.75
C LEU A 30 -1.48 -1.04 -6.19
N ILE A 31 -1.81 -1.16 -7.48
CA ILE A 31 -2.25 -2.41 -8.08
C ILE A 31 -1.11 -2.95 -8.93
N PHE A 32 -0.73 -4.20 -8.68
CA PHE A 32 0.22 -4.94 -9.50
C PHE A 32 -0.47 -6.08 -10.26
N GLY A 33 0.07 -6.46 -11.41
CA GLY A 33 -0.31 -7.72 -12.05
C GLY A 33 0.16 -8.92 -11.21
N ASP A 34 -0.49 -10.07 -11.41
CA ASP A 34 -0.14 -11.34 -10.74
C ASP A 34 1.34 -11.72 -10.89
N SER A 35 1.95 -11.39 -12.03
CA SER A 35 3.33 -11.75 -12.40
C SER A 35 4.42 -11.04 -11.58
N VAL A 36 4.05 -10.09 -10.72
CA VAL A 36 4.98 -9.36 -9.86
C VAL A 36 5.09 -10.07 -8.50
N SER A 37 6.32 -10.40 -8.10
CA SER A 37 6.56 -11.11 -6.84
C SER A 37 6.50 -10.19 -5.61
N ASP A 38 6.01 -10.71 -4.49
CA ASP A 38 5.92 -9.95 -3.23
C ASP A 38 7.30 -9.48 -2.73
N VAL A 39 8.35 -10.24 -3.03
CA VAL A 39 9.75 -9.87 -2.72
C VAL A 39 10.14 -8.60 -3.48
N TYR A 40 9.84 -8.54 -4.77
CA TYR A 40 10.14 -7.36 -5.59
C TYR A 40 9.35 -6.14 -5.10
N VAL A 41 8.06 -6.32 -4.83
CA VAL A 41 7.20 -5.27 -4.28
C VAL A 41 7.77 -4.71 -2.97
N LYS A 42 8.20 -5.58 -2.05
CA LYS A 42 8.82 -5.20 -0.77
C LYS A 42 10.13 -4.44 -0.96
N SER A 43 11.04 -4.95 -1.79
CA SER A 43 12.34 -4.30 -2.02
C SER A 43 12.22 -2.95 -2.72
N ALA A 44 11.20 -2.76 -3.56
CA ALA A 44 10.99 -1.52 -4.30
C ALA A 44 9.89 -0.62 -3.71
N ALA A 45 9.33 -0.95 -2.54
CA ALA A 45 8.23 -0.22 -1.89
C ALA A 45 8.41 1.31 -1.85
N PRO A 46 9.60 1.88 -1.51
CA PRO A 46 9.78 3.32 -1.49
C PRO A 46 9.66 3.98 -2.86
N ARG A 47 9.96 3.26 -3.95
CA ARG A 47 9.87 3.77 -5.33
C ARG A 47 8.43 3.89 -5.79
N PHE A 48 7.58 2.96 -5.36
CA PHE A 48 6.16 2.93 -5.75
C PHE A 48 5.31 4.00 -5.05
N TRP A 49 5.80 4.61 -3.97
CA TRP A 49 5.06 5.64 -3.24
C TRP A 49 4.55 6.79 -4.14
N LYS A 50 5.36 7.21 -5.12
CA LYS A 50 5.00 8.28 -6.06
C LYS A 50 3.92 7.85 -7.08
N GLN A 51 3.86 6.55 -7.38
CA GLN A 51 2.88 5.96 -8.31
C GLN A 51 1.59 5.54 -7.58
N ALA A 52 1.68 5.33 -6.26
CA ALA A 52 0.58 4.90 -5.42
C ALA A 52 -0.46 6.00 -5.26
N VAL A 53 -1.73 5.61 -5.36
CA VAL A 53 -2.86 6.50 -5.22
C VAL A 53 -3.20 6.65 -3.74
N PRO A 54 -3.50 7.87 -3.24
CA PRO A 54 -3.95 8.05 -1.87
C PRO A 54 -5.19 7.22 -1.59
N ILE A 55 -5.13 6.39 -0.55
CA ILE A 55 -6.34 5.78 -0.03
C ILE A 55 -7.05 6.92 0.68
N LYS A 56 -8.19 7.36 0.12
CA LYS A 56 -9.10 8.23 0.88
C LYS A 56 -9.50 7.41 2.09
N ILE A 57 -8.94 7.77 3.24
CA ILE A 57 -9.35 7.24 4.54
C ILE A 57 -10.87 7.31 4.53
N ARG A 58 -11.56 6.17 4.64
CA ARG A 58 -12.99 6.20 4.98
C ARG A 58 -13.04 6.92 6.32
N GLU A 59 -13.42 8.20 6.31
CA GLU A 59 -13.81 8.93 7.51
C GLU A 59 -14.83 8.06 8.26
N GLY A 60 -14.40 7.41 9.35
CA GLY A 60 -15.27 6.51 10.10
C GLY A 60 -14.60 5.39 10.90
N ALA A 61 -13.29 5.13 10.73
CA ALA A 61 -12.60 4.10 11.54
C ALA A 61 -11.89 4.67 12.79
N ILE A 62 -12.45 5.72 13.39
CA ILE A 62 -12.10 6.15 14.75
C ILE A 62 -13.33 5.88 15.62
N ASN A 63 -13.49 4.65 16.08
CA ASN A 63 -14.23 4.36 17.30
C ASN A 63 -13.19 4.09 18.38
N TYR A 64 -12.90 5.11 19.18
CA TYR A 64 -12.41 4.89 20.54
C TYR A 64 -13.59 4.37 21.35
N VAL A 65 -13.54 3.11 21.77
CA VAL A 65 -14.32 2.55 22.87
C VAL A 65 -13.39 1.77 23.78
#